data_AF-A0A2V0RCA7-F1
#
_entry.id   AF-A0A2V0RCA7-F1
#
_cell.length_a   1.000
_cell.length_b   1.000
_cell.length_c   1.000
_cell.angle_alpha   90.00
_cell.angle_beta   90.00
_cell.angle_gamma   90.00
#
_symmetry.space_group_name_H-M   'P 1'
#
loop_
_entity.id
_entity.type
_entity.pdbx_description
1 polymer ?
#
loop_
_entity_poly.entity_id
_entity_poly.type
_entity_poly.pdbx_seq_one_letter_code
_entity_poly.pdbx_strand_id
1 'polypeptide(L)'
;MAYPDGSYDSHKVYEMTLSSSRQGSNNYRVVNGVHYDTELIDINPLMSEILKDNNISYVSVVEPRKVHDRSWEMSVALTAIRGRSTFATGVLTSYENKHPQFGPIVGLDKKIKVFNGLPLEHV
;
A
#
# COMPACT_ATOMS: atom_id res chain seq x y z
N MET A 1 9.70 0.79 -10.33
CA MET A 1 11.06 0.87 -10.91
C MET A 1 11.43 -0.51 -11.44
N ALA A 2 11.97 -0.63 -12.65
CA ALA A 2 12.69 -1.84 -13.04
C ALA A 2 13.96 -1.93 -12.19
N TYR A 3 14.31 -3.12 -11.71
CA TYR A 3 15.66 -3.33 -11.19
C TYR A 3 16.68 -3.09 -12.33
N PRO A 4 17.96 -2.83 -12.01
CA PRO A 4 19.01 -2.60 -13.02
C PRO A 4 19.16 -3.74 -14.05
N ASP A 5 18.63 -4.93 -13.76
CA ASP A 5 18.60 -6.10 -14.64
C ASP A 5 17.33 -6.20 -15.52
N GLY A 6 16.43 -5.20 -15.46
CA GLY A 6 15.16 -5.20 -16.18
C GLY A 6 14.08 -6.10 -15.57
N SER A 7 14.36 -6.77 -14.44
CA SER A 7 13.37 -7.54 -13.71
C SER A 7 12.43 -6.60 -12.93
N TYR A 8 11.19 -7.07 -12.75
CA TYR A 8 10.18 -6.41 -11.93
C TYR A 8 9.89 -7.35 -10.77
N ASP A 9 9.79 -6.84 -9.54
CA ASP A 9 9.32 -7.63 -8.39
C ASP A 9 7.79 -7.87 -8.45
N SER A 10 7.25 -8.03 -9.66
CA SER A 10 5.83 -8.02 -9.97
C SER A 10 5.08 -9.25 -9.46
N HIS A 11 5.77 -10.26 -8.92
CA HIS A 11 5.14 -11.47 -8.39
C HIS A 11 4.87 -11.39 -6.88
N LYS A 12 5.41 -10.39 -6.19
CA LYS A 12 5.33 -10.35 -4.73
C LYS A 12 4.01 -9.74 -4.28
N VAL A 13 3.33 -10.49 -3.42
CA VAL A 13 2.22 -10.03 -2.61
C VAL A 13 2.80 -9.59 -1.28
N TYR A 14 2.43 -8.39 -0.84
CA TYR A 14 2.81 -7.85 0.45
C TYR A 14 1.58 -7.84 1.34
N GLU A 15 1.72 -8.40 2.54
CA GLU A 15 0.69 -8.27 3.56
C GLU A 15 0.99 -7.03 4.40
N MET A 16 -0.05 -6.20 4.55
CA MET A 16 0.02 -4.90 5.21
C MET A 16 -0.89 -4.89 6.42
N THR A 17 -0.39 -4.39 7.54
CA THR A 17 -1.18 -4.19 8.76
C THR A 17 -1.46 -2.71 8.94
N LEU A 18 -2.74 -2.38 9.17
CA LEU A 18 -3.21 -1.03 9.47
C LEU A 18 -3.68 -0.95 10.91
N SER A 19 -3.19 0.02 11.67
CA SER A 19 -3.56 0.15 13.09
C SER A 19 -3.53 1.59 13.59
N SER A 20 -4.27 1.85 14.67
CA SER A 20 -4.27 3.14 15.38
C SER A 20 -3.09 3.27 16.36
N SER A 21 -2.43 2.17 16.71
CA SER A 21 -1.28 2.10 17.60
C SER A 21 -0.13 1.31 16.99
N ARG A 22 1.09 1.49 17.49
CA ARG A 22 2.27 0.76 17.02
C ARG A 22 2.07 -0.74 17.20
N GLN A 23 2.26 -1.49 16.12
CA GLN A 23 2.24 -2.95 16.12
C GLN A 23 3.64 -3.49 15.79
N GLY A 24 4.03 -4.55 16.49
CA GLY A 24 5.31 -5.24 16.28
C GLY A 24 6.56 -4.41 16.61
N SER A 25 7.71 -4.96 16.20
CA SER A 25 9.04 -4.38 16.42
C SER A 25 9.58 -3.59 15.22
N ASN A 26 8.75 -3.33 14.21
CA ASN A 26 9.16 -2.62 13.00
C ASN A 26 9.67 -1.22 13.31
N ASN A 27 10.55 -0.71 12.44
CA ASN A 27 11.00 0.67 12.46
C ASN A 27 10.03 1.52 11.64
N TYR A 28 9.79 2.74 12.11
CA TYR A 28 8.82 3.63 11.49
C TYR A 28 9.43 4.99 11.18
N ARG A 29 9.00 5.58 10.07
CA ARG A 29 9.18 7.01 9.76
C ARG A 29 7.84 7.71 9.74
N VAL A 30 7.81 8.97 10.15
CA VAL A 30 6.57 9.76 10.21
C VAL A 30 6.41 10.58 8.93
N VAL A 31 5.26 10.46 8.27
CA VAL A 31 4.88 11.28 7.11
C VAL A 31 3.49 11.86 7.37
N ASN A 32 3.39 13.18 7.45
CA ASN A 32 2.13 13.92 7.68
C ASN A 32 1.31 13.42 8.89
N GLY A 33 1.99 13.00 9.96
CA GLY A 33 1.40 12.52 11.21
C GLY A 33 1.10 11.02 11.26
N VAL A 34 1.37 10.27 10.19
CA VAL A 34 1.18 8.82 10.12
C VAL A 34 2.54 8.11 10.12
N HIS A 35 2.64 7.00 10.85
CA HIS A 35 3.83 6.18 10.96
C HIS A 35 3.81 5.10 9.88
N TYR A 36 4.77 5.16 8.96
CA TYR A 36 4.96 4.15 7.94
C TYR A 36 6.19 3.33 8.25
N ASP A 37 6.09 2.02 8.02
CA ASP A 37 7.24 1.12 8.05
C ASP A 37 8.39 1.69 7.22
N THR A 38 9.61 1.64 7.74
CA THR A 38 10.81 2.07 6.99
C THR A 38 11.08 1.22 5.77
N GLU A 39 10.50 0.01 5.69
CA GLU A 39 10.56 -0.83 4.49
C GLU A 39 9.72 -0.26 3.33
N LEU A 40 8.75 0.63 3.58
CA LEU A 40 8.00 1.34 2.53
C LEU A 40 8.80 2.55 2.04
N ILE A 41 9.52 2.39 0.92
CA ILE A 41 10.48 3.39 0.45
C ILE A 41 9.79 4.58 -0.22
N ASP A 42 8.79 4.31 -1.06
CA ASP A 42 8.02 5.33 -1.78
C ASP A 42 6.59 5.42 -1.24
N ILE A 43 6.15 6.64 -0.92
CA ILE A 43 4.84 6.93 -0.31
C ILE A 43 4.27 8.21 -0.92
N ASN A 44 3.02 8.18 -1.38
CA ASN A 44 2.27 9.41 -1.66
C ASN A 44 1.86 10.12 -0.36
N PRO A 45 2.21 11.40 -0.17
CA PRO A 45 1.77 12.17 1.00
C PRO A 45 0.24 12.19 1.21
N LEU A 46 -0.56 12.07 0.13
CA LEU A 46 -2.03 11.97 0.20
C LEU A 46 -2.51 10.72 0.94
N MET A 47 -1.69 9.66 0.99
CA MET A 47 -2.04 8.44 1.73
C MET A 47 -2.27 8.75 3.22
N SER A 48 -1.49 9.68 3.79
CA SER A 48 -1.66 10.05 5.19
C SER A 48 -3.01 10.73 5.46
N GLU A 49 -3.57 11.43 4.48
CA GLU A 49 -4.90 12.04 4.62
C GLU A 49 -5.99 10.97 4.67
N ILE A 50 -5.95 9.99 3.75
CA ILE A 50 -6.86 8.84 3.75
C ILE A 50 -6.80 8.10 5.07
N LEU A 51 -5.59 7.82 5.58
CA LEU A 51 -5.41 7.05 6.81
C LEU A 51 -5.92 7.82 8.04
N LYS A 52 -5.65 9.12 8.14
CA LYS A 52 -6.17 9.96 9.23
C LYS A 52 -7.70 10.03 9.23
N ASP A 53 -8.31 10.18 8.05
CA ASP A 53 -9.78 10.20 7.92
C ASP A 53 -10.44 8.90 8.40
N ASN A 54 -9.68 7.80 8.43
CA ASN A 54 -10.12 6.47 8.88
C ASN A 54 -9.51 6.05 10.23
N ASN A 55 -8.98 7.00 11.02
CA ASN A 55 -8.37 6.76 12.35
C ASN A 55 -7.20 5.74 12.36
N ILE A 56 -6.42 5.71 11.28
CA ILE A 56 -5.23 4.86 11.14
C ILE A 56 -3.98 5.73 11.30
N SER A 57 -3.09 5.29 12.18
CA SER A 57 -1.86 6.02 12.54
C SER A 57 -0.59 5.25 12.20
N TYR A 58 -0.71 3.95 11.88
CA TYR A 58 0.39 3.04 11.60
C TYR A 58 0.10 2.16 10.38
N VAL A 59 1.10 2.05 9.51
CA VAL A 59 1.12 1.16 8.35
C VAL A 59 2.39 0.32 8.43
N SER A 60 2.23 -1.00 8.49
CA SER A 60 3.33 -1.96 8.67
C SER A 60 3.34 -2.98 7.56
N VAL A 61 4.51 -3.45 7.16
CA VAL A 61 4.64 -4.64 6.29
C VAL A 61 4.88 -5.86 7.20
N VAL A 62 4.13 -6.95 7.00
CA VAL A 62 4.23 -8.14 7.87
C VAL A 62 5.57 -8.86 7.68
N GLU A 63 6.06 -8.96 6.44
CA GLU A 63 7.36 -9.55 6.15
C GLU A 63 8.38 -8.46 5.78
N PRO A 64 9.52 -8.38 6.48
CA PRO A 64 10.50 -7.32 6.26
C PRO A 64 11.15 -7.45 4.88
N ARG A 65 10.69 -6.64 3.94
CA ARG A 65 11.22 -6.50 2.58
C ARG A 65 11.02 -5.06 2.13
N LYS A 66 12.08 -4.46 1.59
CA LYS A 66 11.99 -3.12 1.00
C LYS A 66 10.99 -3.11 -0.14
N VAL A 67 9.92 -2.35 0.03
CA VAL A 67 8.89 -2.09 -0.98
C VAL A 67 9.22 -0.77 -1.64
N HIS A 68 9.76 -0.86 -2.86
CA HIS A 68 10.24 0.30 -3.61
C HIS A 68 9.18 0.95 -4.50
N ASP A 69 8.06 0.28 -4.74
CA ASP A 69 6.99 0.83 -5.58
C ASP A 69 5.82 1.34 -4.75
N ARG A 70 4.89 2.01 -5.44
CA ARG A 70 3.65 2.57 -4.88
C ARG A 70 2.42 1.73 -5.22
N SER A 71 2.62 0.52 -5.73
CA SER A 71 1.53 -0.36 -6.19
C SER A 71 0.67 -0.91 -5.05
N TRP A 72 1.16 -0.80 -3.82
CA TRP A 72 0.48 -1.17 -2.57
C TRP A 72 -0.55 -0.12 -2.11
N GLU A 73 -0.47 1.12 -2.62
CA GLU A 73 -1.26 2.25 -2.13
C GLU A 73 -2.77 1.99 -2.27
N MET A 74 -3.20 1.41 -3.39
CA MET A 74 -4.61 1.07 -3.61
C MET A 74 -5.13 0.07 -2.56
N SER A 75 -4.35 -0.96 -2.24
CA SER A 75 -4.76 -1.95 -1.24
C SER A 75 -4.94 -1.34 0.14
N VAL A 76 -4.00 -0.50 0.56
CA VAL A 76 -4.05 0.18 1.85
C VAL A 76 -5.20 1.18 1.92
N ALA A 77 -5.38 2.02 0.90
CA ALA A 77 -6.47 2.99 0.85
C ALA A 77 -7.85 2.31 0.89
N LEU A 78 -8.04 1.26 0.08
CA LEU A 78 -9.31 0.53 0.07
C LEU A 78 -9.57 -0.22 1.38
N THR A 79 -8.53 -0.82 1.97
CA THR A 79 -8.66 -1.50 3.27
C THR A 79 -9.04 -0.50 4.36
N ALA A 80 -8.40 0.67 4.39
CA ALA A 80 -8.71 1.74 5.33
C ALA A 80 -10.17 2.20 5.22
N ILE A 81 -10.66 2.45 4.00
CA ILE A 81 -12.01 2.97 3.75
C ILE A 81 -13.07 1.89 3.98
N ARG A 82 -12.81 0.64 3.58
CA ARG A 82 -13.80 -0.45 3.63
C ARG A 82 -13.81 -1.19 4.97
N GLY A 83 -12.78 -1.01 5.81
CA GLY A 83 -12.64 -1.73 7.08
C GLY A 83 -12.46 -3.24 6.95
N ARG A 84 -12.07 -3.74 5.76
CA ARG A 84 -11.84 -5.16 5.50
C ARG A 84 -10.63 -5.36 4.59
N SER A 85 -9.95 -6.49 4.75
CA SER A 85 -8.80 -6.86 3.92
C SER A 85 -9.14 -6.79 2.44
N THR A 86 -8.28 -6.11 1.68
CA THR A 86 -8.43 -5.95 0.24
C THR A 86 -7.16 -6.46 -0.46
N PHE A 87 -7.32 -7.17 -1.57
CA PHE A 87 -6.21 -7.51 -2.47
C PHE A 87 -6.31 -6.64 -3.71
N ALA A 88 -5.58 -5.53 -3.72
CA ALA A 88 -5.62 -4.57 -4.81
C ALA A 88 -4.23 -4.07 -5.21
N THR A 89 -4.13 -3.53 -6.42
CA THR A 89 -2.90 -2.89 -6.88
C THR A 89 -3.17 -1.68 -7.75
N GLY A 90 -2.46 -0.59 -7.47
CA GLY A 90 -2.68 0.70 -8.10
C GLY A 90 -1.94 1.78 -7.35
N VAL A 91 -1.69 2.90 -8.02
CA VAL A 91 -1.01 4.06 -7.43
C VAL A 91 -2.05 5.12 -7.08
N LEU A 92 -2.00 5.71 -5.88
CA LEU A 92 -2.87 6.81 -5.53
C LEU A 92 -2.50 8.06 -6.35
N THR A 93 -3.46 8.59 -7.11
CA THR A 93 -3.26 9.79 -7.96
C THR A 93 -3.89 11.04 -7.35
N SER A 94 -5.07 10.92 -6.73
CA SER A 94 -5.75 12.02 -6.04
C SER A 94 -6.63 11.51 -4.89
N TYR A 95 -7.00 12.41 -3.99
CA TYR A 95 -7.95 12.16 -2.91
C TYR A 95 -8.80 13.42 -2.70
N GLU A 96 -10.05 13.38 -3.15
CA GLU A 96 -10.95 14.53 -3.09
C GLU A 96 -12.29 14.11 -2.49
N ASN A 97 -12.83 14.90 -1.57
CA ASN A 97 -14.12 14.64 -0.92
C ASN A 97 -14.25 13.21 -0.37
N LYS A 98 -13.17 12.65 0.21
CA LYS A 98 -13.09 11.27 0.71
C LYS A 98 -13.14 10.16 -0.35
N HIS A 99 -12.89 10.51 -1.61
CA HIS A 99 -12.84 9.56 -2.72
C HIS A 99 -11.41 9.49 -3.27
N PRO A 100 -10.68 8.36 -3.08
CA PRO A 100 -9.39 8.18 -3.70
C PRO A 100 -9.55 7.82 -5.18
N GLN A 101 -8.67 8.37 -6.02
CA GLN A 101 -8.51 7.92 -7.39
C GLN A 101 -7.19 7.18 -7.53
N PHE A 102 -7.20 6.16 -8.37
CA PHE A 102 -6.06 5.29 -8.60
C PHE A 102 -5.64 5.35 -10.07
N GLY A 103 -4.34 5.26 -10.30
CA GLY A 103 -3.73 5.15 -11.61
C GLY A 103 -3.14 3.75 -11.84
N PRO A 104 -2.82 3.44 -13.10
CA PRO A 104 -2.28 2.15 -13.48
C PRO A 104 -0.86 1.95 -12.92
N ILE A 105 -0.43 0.69 -12.90
CA ILE A 105 0.93 0.28 -12.55
C ILE A 105 1.60 -0.41 -13.73
N VAL A 106 2.93 -0.32 -13.79
CA VAL A 106 3.72 -1.07 -14.77
C VAL A 106 3.84 -2.53 -14.30
N GLY A 107 3.65 -3.49 -15.21
CA GLY A 107 3.80 -4.92 -14.91
C GLY A 107 2.58 -5.57 -14.26
N LEU A 108 1.38 -4.99 -14.43
CA LEU A 108 0.12 -5.57 -13.95
C LEU A 108 -0.15 -6.97 -14.50
N ASP A 109 0.22 -7.22 -15.76
CA ASP A 109 0.15 -8.51 -16.44
C ASP A 109 0.91 -9.61 -15.71
N LYS A 110 2.00 -9.25 -15.02
CA LYS A 110 2.88 -10.16 -14.28
C LYS A 110 2.47 -10.36 -12.81
N LYS A 111 1.44 -9.65 -12.33
CA LYS A 111 0.95 -9.80 -10.94
C LYS A 111 0.02 -11.01 -10.78
N ILE A 112 0.13 -11.65 -9.62
CA ILE A 112 -0.79 -12.70 -9.17
C ILE A 112 -2.23 -12.15 -9.17
N LYS A 113 -3.15 -12.91 -9.77
CA LYS A 113 -4.54 -12.48 -9.95
C LYS A 113 -5.47 -12.89 -8.80
N VAL A 114 -5.05 -13.84 -7.96
CA VAL A 114 -5.81 -14.30 -6.79
C VAL A 114 -4.87 -14.58 -5.63
N PHE A 115 -5.19 -14.08 -4.45
CA PHE A 115 -4.43 -14.33 -3.21
C PHE A 115 -5.39 -14.50 -2.03
N ASN A 116 -5.21 -15.55 -1.22
CA ASN A 116 -6.11 -15.89 -0.10
C ASN A 116 -7.60 -15.90 -0.48
N GLY A 117 -7.93 -16.37 -1.69
CA GLY A 117 -9.31 -16.40 -2.20
C GLY A 117 -9.88 -15.05 -2.64
N LEU A 118 -9.09 -13.97 -2.59
CA LEU A 118 -9.48 -12.64 -3.05
C LEU A 118 -8.98 -12.41 -4.49
N PRO A 119 -9.84 -11.96 -5.43
CA PRO A 119 -9.40 -11.54 -6.76
C PRO A 119 -8.66 -10.19 -6.69
N LEU A 120 -7.68 -10.00 -7.58
CA LEU A 120 -6.91 -8.76 -7.66
C LEU A 120 -7.76 -7.61 -8.21
N GLU A 121 -8.11 -6.65 -7.36
CA GLU A 121 -8.67 -5.35 -7.78
C GLU A 121 -7.56 -4.46 -8.37
N HIS A 122 -7.82 -3.83 -9.51
CA HIS A 122 -6.87 -2.95 -10.19
C HIS A 122 -7.61 -1.97 -11.10
N VAL A 123 -6.90 -0.94 -11.56
CA VAL A 123 -7.35 0.08 -12.53
C VAL A 123 -6.85 -0.24 -13.93
#